data_AF-A0A645GHC5-F1
#
_entry.id   AF-A0A645GHC5-F1
#
_cell.length_a   1.000
_cell.length_b   1.000
_cell.length_c   1.000
_cell.angle_alpha   90.00
_cell.angle_beta   90.00
_cell.angle_gamma   90.00
#
_symmetry.space_group_name_H-M   'P 1'
#
loop_
_entity.id
_entity.type
_entity.pdbx_description
1 polymer ?
#
loop_
_entity_poly.entity_id
_entity_poly.type
_entity_poly.pdbx_seq_one_letter_code
_entity_poly.pdbx_strand_id
1 'polypeptide(L)' 'MVTATAGDLAPEAAVAALVHGGVAVREFGVRAVSLEDVFIGLTGEGFDVSG' A
#
# COMPACT_ATOMS: atom_id res chain seq x y z
N MET A 1 -2.15 -3.70 -12.02
CA MET A 1 -1.69 -3.00 -10.81
C MET A 1 -1.34 -4.06 -9.80
N VAL A 2 -0.10 -4.09 -9.29
CA VAL A 2 0.35 -5.04 -8.27
C VAL A 2 0.50 -4.27 -6.96
N THR A 3 0.03 -4.84 -5.86
CA THR A 3 0.17 -4.29 -4.51
C THR A 3 0.80 -5.33 -3.59
N ALA A 4 1.55 -4.86 -2.59
CA ALA A 4 2.19 -5.70 -1.58
C ALA A 4 2.33 -4.89 -0.28
N THR A 5 2.45 -5.59 0.84
CA THR A 5 2.74 -4.96 2.14
C THR A 5 4.22 -4.60 2.22
N ALA A 6 4.52 -3.31 2.38
CA ALA A 6 5.91 -2.83 2.43
C ALA A 6 6.64 -3.22 3.73
N GLY A 7 5.96 -3.31 4.87
CA GLY A 7 6.61 -3.57 6.16
C GLY A 7 7.72 -2.55 6.42
N ASP A 8 8.89 -3.04 6.85
CA ASP A 8 10.08 -2.21 7.09
C ASP A 8 10.97 -2.05 5.84
N LEU A 9 10.52 -2.52 4.67
CA LEU A 9 11.31 -2.44 3.43
C LEU A 9 11.37 -0.99 2.94
N ALA A 10 12.58 -0.47 2.78
CA ALA A 10 12.80 0.82 2.15
C ALA A 10 12.23 0.82 0.71
N PRO A 11 11.43 1.84 0.34
CA PRO A 11 10.85 1.97 -1.00
C PRO A 11 11.88 1.83 -2.13
N GLU A 12 13.05 2.43 -1.95
CA GLU A 12 14.13 2.43 -2.93
C GLU A 12 14.71 1.03 -3.13
N ALA A 13 14.79 0.23 -2.06
CA ALA A 13 15.23 -1.16 -2.13
C ALA A 13 14.23 -2.04 -2.89
N ALA A 14 12.93 -1.81 -2.69
CA ALA A 14 11.88 -2.51 -3.44
C ALA A 14 11.96 -2.20 -4.94
N VAL A 15 12.06 -0.92 -5.31
CA VAL A 15 12.19 -0.50 -6.72
C VAL A 15 13.47 -1.06 -7.33
N ALA A 16 14.60 -1.01 -6.62
CA ALA A 16 15.86 -1.57 -7.09
C ALA A 16 15.74 -3.07 -7.37
N ALA A 17 15.16 -3.86 -6.44
CA ALA A 17 14.99 -5.29 -6.62
C ALA A 17 14.11 -5.63 -7.84
N LEU A 18 13.01 -4.89 -8.06
CA LEU A 18 12.14 -5.06 -9.23
C LEU A 18 12.90 -4.83 -10.54
N VAL A 19 13.63 -3.71 -10.64
CA VAL A 19 14.40 -3.36 -11.85
C VAL A 19 15.52 -4.38 -12.11
N HIS A 20 16.26 -4.78 -11.09
CA HIS A 20 17.31 -5.80 -11.22
C HIS A 20 16.73 -7.17 -11.58
N GLY A 21 15.50 -7.46 -11.16
CA GLY A 21 14.74 -8.65 -11.56
C GLY A 21 14.13 -8.58 -12.98
N GLY A 22 14.38 -7.51 -13.73
CA GLY A 22 13.84 -7.32 -15.08
C GLY A 22 12.38 -6.87 -15.12
N VAL A 23 11.83 -6.44 -13.98
CA VAL A 23 10.47 -5.91 -13.88
C VAL A 23 10.49 -4.41 -14.15
N ALA A 24 9.90 -3.98 -15.26
CA ALA A 24 9.80 -2.57 -15.61
C ALA A 24 8.81 -1.83 -14.68
N VAL A 25 9.31 -0.83 -13.95
CA VAL A 25 8.50 0.01 -13.04
C VAL A 25 8.07 1.28 -13.78
N ARG A 26 6.76 1.40 -14.08
CA ARG A 26 6.20 2.62 -14.71
C ARG A 26 5.83 3.69 -13.70
N GLU A 27 5.35 3.25 -12.53
CA GLU A 27 4.91 4.10 -11.42
C GLU A 27 5.12 3.30 -10.13
N PHE A 28 5.53 3.98 -9.05
CA PHE A 28 5.67 3.40 -7.73
C PHE A 28 5.13 4.38 -6.68
N GLY A 29 4.41 3.86 -5.69
CA GLY A 29 3.88 4.68 -4.60
C GLY A 29 3.66 3.85 -3.33
N VAL A 30 3.99 4.45 -2.19
CA VAL A 30 3.63 3.92 -0.87
C VAL A 30 2.32 4.56 -0.46
N ARG A 31 1.34 3.75 -0.07
CA ARG A 31 0.04 4.22 0.41
C ARG A 31 -0.13 3.80 1.86
N ALA A 32 -0.52 4.75 2.71
CA ALA A 32 -1.10 4.40 4.00
C ALA A 32 -2.52 3.90 3.78
N VAL A 33 -2.94 2.90 4.54
CA VAL A 33 -4.36 2.50 4.62
C VAL A 33 -5.15 3.64 5.23
N SER A 34 -6.37 3.88 4.73
CA SER A 34 -7.23 4.91 5.32
C SER A 34 -7.73 4.46 6.69
N LEU A 35 -8.13 5.42 7.53
CA LEU A 35 -8.71 5.11 8.83
C LEU A 35 -10.02 4.31 8.67
N GLU A 36 -10.80 4.62 7.64
CA GLU A 36 -12.01 3.89 7.29
C GLU A 36 -11.71 2.42 6.93
N ASP A 37 -10.68 2.16 6.10
CA ASP A 37 -10.26 0.79 5.77
C ASP A 37 -9.88 -0.01 7.03
N VAL A 38 -9.18 0.63 7.97
CA VAL A 38 -8.81 0.03 9.26
C VAL A 38 -10.06 -0.23 10.11
N PHE A 39 -11.00 0.72 10.15
CA PHE A 39 -12.23 0.60 10.92
C PHE A 39 -13.10 -0.54 10.41
N ILE A 40 -13.35 -0.61 9.10
CA ILE A 40 -14.06 -1.70 8.44
C ILE A 40 -13.40 -3.04 8.75
N GLY A 41 -12.06 -3.12 8.65
CA GLY A 41 -11.32 -4.35 8.93
C GLY A 41 -11.48 -4.87 10.36
N LEU A 42 -11.80 -4.00 11.32
CA LEU A 42 -11.98 -4.35 12.73
C LEU A 42 -13.44 -4.59 13.13
N THR A 43 -14.38 -3.82 12.57
CA THR A 43 -15.78 -3.81 13.03
C THR A 43 -16.74 -4.49 12.06
N GLY A 44 -16.38 -4.59 10.78
CA GLY A 44 -17.27 -5.00 9.70
C GLY A 44 -18.23 -3.89 9.23
N GLU A 45 -18.15 -2.70 9.83
CA GLU A 45 -19.01 -1.55 9.53
C GLU A 45 -18.20 -0.39 8.94
N GLY A 46 -18.82 0.42 8.07
CA GLY A 46 -18.22 1.61 7.48
C GLY A 46 -18.01 2.75 8.48
N PHE A 47 -17.21 3.75 8.09
CA PHE A 47 -16.96 4.94 8.91
C PHE A 47 -17.91 6.08 8.48
N ASP A 48 -18.90 6.43 9.32
CA ASP A 48 -19.81 7.55 9.02
C ASP A 48 -19.25 8.89 9.55
N VAL A 49 -19.01 9.82 8.63
CA VAL A 49 -18.53 11.19 8.88
C VAL A 49 -19.61 12.26 8.71
N SER A 50 -20.89 11.87 8.70
CA SER A 50 -22.00 12.82 8.67
C SER A 50 -21.98 13.71 9.92
N GLY A 51 -21.61 14.99 9.75
CA GLY A 51 -21.50 16.00 10.79
C GLY A 51 -22.81 16.66 11.21
#